data_AF-A0A6A4J308-F1
#
_entry.id   AF-A0A6A4J308-F1
#
_cell.length_a   1.000
_cell.length_b   1.000
_cell.length_c   1.000
_cell.angle_alpha   90.00
_cell.angle_beta   90.00
_cell.angle_gamma   90.00
#
_symmetry.space_group_name_H-M   'P 1'
#
loop_
_entity.id
_entity.type
_entity.pdbx_description
1 polymer ?
#
loop_
_entity_poly.entity_id
_entity_poly.type
_entity_poly.pdbx_seq_one_letter_code
_entity_poly.pdbx_strand_id
1 'polypeptide(L)'
;MELSLTPASTSSGKSGKAVRSQARAIIFSVYQYVKGLKDGGILGKNVIVREETAKATLVSLSTVNKVIAEGNKALQETGSPAFITPKKPRGRPPTLECDEFSEAAIRHKISEFYIVKKQLPTLRSLVVALREDEVIDCGRNFLNKRLHKLGFNWKKCQSSRKILVERLEIVNWRLRYLDAMKEFRAQGRYVVYLDETYVNESHHAQNCWQSPEERGALSRIGKGNRLIIVHGGGELGFVSNALLIFKASSRSGDYHTSMNFNNFSKWLKEKFLPNLPSHSVIVLDNAAYHNVQTNRKPSAASLKNDVATWLRNNGIQFDESETKAQLICKVKQADVPKTYRIDEIINEAGHDVLHLPPYHPDLNPIEMVWGDLKGELARTSVGTPLGVKEEHLRRLFDAYTADKWKKVCEHVMNTEIKYMTNDHILDDRVDQMIISLAGSSPDGSSDESDFYSSDDE
;
A
#
# COMPACT_ATOMS: atom_id res chain seq x y z
N MET A 1 -37.47 21.01 -60.95
CA MET A 1 -36.33 20.09 -60.73
C MET A 1 -36.00 20.11 -59.25
N GLU A 2 -36.71 19.30 -58.47
CA GLU A 2 -36.34 19.07 -57.07
C GLU A 2 -35.26 17.99 -57.05
N LEU A 3 -34.04 18.38 -56.67
CA LEU A 3 -32.96 17.44 -56.37
C LEU A 3 -33.18 16.92 -54.94
N SER A 4 -33.79 15.75 -54.83
CA SER A 4 -33.87 15.00 -53.58
C SER A 4 -32.48 14.48 -53.18
N LEU A 5 -31.83 15.14 -52.24
CA LEU A 5 -30.64 14.61 -51.58
C LEU A 5 -31.08 13.62 -50.51
N THR A 6 -30.84 12.33 -50.74
CA THR A 6 -30.99 11.29 -49.73
C THR A 6 -29.95 11.50 -48.61
N PRO A 7 -30.32 11.33 -47.33
CA PRO A 7 -29.36 11.45 -46.24
C PRO A 7 -28.40 10.25 -46.29
N ALA A 8 -27.11 10.53 -46.41
CA ALA A 8 -26.07 9.52 -46.32
C ALA A 8 -26.16 8.77 -44.98
N SER A 9 -26.12 7.44 -45.05
CA SER A 9 -26.11 6.54 -43.90
C SER A 9 -25.11 7.00 -42.83
N THR A 10 -25.58 7.16 -41.60
CA THR A 10 -24.75 7.49 -40.43
C THR A 10 -23.81 6.33 -40.12
N SER A 11 -22.62 6.32 -40.75
CA SER A 11 -21.56 5.42 -40.30
C SER A 11 -21.15 5.85 -38.90
N SER A 12 -21.48 5.05 -37.89
CA SER A 12 -20.94 5.19 -36.54
C SER A 12 -19.41 5.15 -36.65
N GLY A 13 -18.77 6.29 -36.33
CA GLY A 13 -17.32 6.44 -36.42
C GLY A 13 -16.62 5.32 -35.65
N LYS A 14 -15.69 4.62 -36.31
CA LYS A 14 -14.89 3.51 -35.74
C LYS A 14 -14.36 3.89 -34.35
N SER A 15 -14.94 3.31 -33.29
CA SER A 15 -14.47 3.53 -31.92
C SER A 15 -13.05 3.00 -31.78
N GLY A 16 -12.10 3.84 -31.35
CA GLY A 16 -10.76 3.40 -30.95
C GLY A 16 -9.59 3.93 -31.77
N LYS A 17 -9.81 4.71 -32.85
CA LYS A 17 -8.71 5.43 -33.53
C LYS A 17 -8.50 6.81 -32.90
N ALA A 18 -7.27 7.11 -32.50
CA ALA A 18 -6.91 8.42 -31.95
C ALA A 18 -7.07 9.52 -33.03
N VAL A 19 -7.78 10.59 -32.69
CA VAL A 19 -7.90 11.77 -33.56
C VAL A 19 -6.56 12.50 -33.55
N ARG A 20 -5.93 12.57 -34.73
CA ARG A 20 -4.62 13.20 -34.93
C ARG A 20 -4.70 14.72 -34.77
N SER A 21 -3.57 15.36 -34.45
CA SER A 21 -3.44 16.81 -34.23
C SER A 21 -4.12 17.67 -35.31
N GLN A 22 -3.92 17.36 -36.59
CA GLN A 22 -4.55 18.10 -37.69
C GLN A 22 -6.07 17.99 -37.69
N ALA A 23 -6.62 16.80 -37.43
CA ALA A 23 -8.07 16.61 -37.33
C ALA A 23 -8.65 17.31 -36.09
N ARG A 24 -7.89 17.38 -34.99
CA ARG A 24 -8.27 18.17 -33.79
C ARG A 24 -8.31 19.66 -34.12
N ALA A 25 -7.34 20.17 -34.88
CA ALA A 25 -7.34 21.55 -35.34
C ALA A 25 -8.59 21.88 -36.18
N ILE A 26 -8.95 21.01 -37.13
CA ILE A 26 -10.16 21.17 -37.94
C ILE A 26 -11.42 21.18 -37.05
N ILE A 27 -11.53 20.26 -36.09
CA ILE A 27 -12.66 20.22 -35.14
C ILE A 27 -12.76 21.54 -34.36
N PHE A 28 -11.63 22.09 -33.94
CA PHE A 28 -11.59 23.36 -33.22
C PHE A 28 -11.95 24.56 -34.10
N SER A 29 -11.51 24.58 -35.36
CA SER A 29 -11.90 25.61 -36.33
C SER A 29 -13.40 25.56 -36.64
N VAL A 30 -13.98 24.37 -36.81
CA VAL A 30 -15.42 24.21 -36.98
C VAL A 30 -16.19 24.70 -35.75
N TYR A 31 -15.68 24.42 -34.54
CA TYR A 31 -16.25 24.97 -33.32
C TYR A 31 -16.24 26.50 -33.30
N GLN A 32 -15.10 27.14 -33.65
CA GLN A 32 -14.99 28.60 -33.71
C GLN A 32 -15.95 29.19 -34.75
N TYR A 33 -16.09 28.55 -35.91
CA TYR A 33 -17.00 28.97 -36.96
C TYR A 33 -18.46 28.92 -36.49
N VAL A 34 -18.93 27.78 -35.96
CA VAL A 34 -20.30 27.62 -35.46
C VAL A 34 -20.57 28.57 -34.29
N LYS A 35 -19.57 28.79 -33.43
CA LYS A 35 -19.66 29.78 -32.35
C LYS A 35 -19.85 31.19 -32.91
N GLY A 36 -19.06 31.58 -33.92
CA GLY A 36 -19.18 32.88 -34.57
C GLY A 36 -20.53 33.10 -35.25
N LEU A 37 -21.10 32.07 -35.88
CA LEU A 37 -22.45 32.13 -36.45
C LEU A 37 -23.54 32.33 -35.37
N LYS A 38 -23.35 31.73 -34.19
CA LYS A 38 -24.28 31.92 -33.07
C LYS A 38 -24.13 33.31 -32.45
N ASP A 39 -22.90 33.75 -32.22
CA ASP A 39 -22.60 35.06 -31.64
C ASP A 39 -23.03 36.20 -32.58
N GLY A 40 -22.96 35.98 -33.90
CA GLY A 40 -23.46 36.88 -34.95
C GLY A 40 -24.97 36.82 -35.21
N GLY A 41 -25.73 36.04 -34.44
CA GLY A 41 -27.20 35.97 -34.53
C GLY A 41 -27.77 35.20 -35.73
N ILE A 42 -26.93 34.54 -36.52
CA ILE A 42 -27.34 33.74 -37.70
C ILE A 42 -27.96 32.41 -37.25
N LEU A 43 -27.45 31.83 -36.15
CA LEU A 43 -28.04 30.63 -35.54
C LEU A 43 -29.02 30.99 -34.42
N GLY A 44 -30.10 30.22 -34.30
CA GLY A 44 -31.09 30.40 -33.24
C GLY A 44 -30.48 30.27 -31.83
N LYS A 45 -31.04 31.01 -30.86
CA LYS A 45 -30.54 31.04 -29.46
C LYS A 45 -30.43 29.66 -28.80
N ASN A 46 -31.31 28.74 -29.19
CA ASN A 46 -31.40 27.37 -28.67
C ASN A 46 -30.34 26.41 -29.24
N VAL A 47 -29.53 26.84 -30.21
CA VAL A 47 -28.51 25.99 -30.82
C VAL A 47 -27.35 25.73 -29.85
N ILE A 48 -27.03 24.45 -29.62
CA ILE A 48 -25.89 24.04 -28.79
C ILE A 48 -24.66 23.89 -29.70
N VAL A 49 -23.77 24.89 -29.67
CA VAL A 49 -22.58 24.99 -30.55
C VAL A 49 -21.75 23.70 -30.58
N ARG A 50 -21.58 23.04 -29.43
CA ARG A 50 -20.76 21.82 -29.31
C ARG A 50 -21.42 20.60 -29.96
N GLU A 51 -22.74 20.51 -29.92
CA GLU A 51 -23.49 19.43 -30.57
C GLU A 51 -23.50 19.61 -32.08
N GLU A 52 -23.68 20.84 -32.56
CA GLU A 52 -23.58 21.14 -34.00
C GLU A 52 -22.16 20.91 -34.53
N THR A 53 -21.13 21.24 -33.74
CA THR A 53 -19.74 20.90 -34.06
C THR A 53 -19.55 19.39 -34.18
N ALA A 54 -20.12 18.61 -33.26
CA ALA A 54 -20.04 17.13 -33.28
C ALA A 54 -20.74 16.55 -34.52
N LYS A 55 -21.91 17.08 -34.88
CA LYS A 55 -22.64 16.70 -36.11
C LYS A 55 -21.84 17.04 -37.36
N ALA A 56 -21.32 18.26 -37.47
CA ALA A 56 -20.56 18.74 -38.63
C ALA A 56 -19.24 18.01 -38.85
N THR A 57 -18.59 17.56 -37.77
CA THR A 57 -17.29 16.88 -37.82
C THR A 57 -17.38 15.35 -37.76
N LEU A 58 -18.58 14.81 -37.57
CA LEU A 58 -18.85 13.38 -37.41
C LEU A 58 -18.01 12.71 -36.31
N VAL A 59 -17.67 13.46 -35.25
CA VAL A 59 -16.97 12.92 -34.06
C VAL A 59 -17.85 12.98 -32.82
N SER A 60 -17.53 12.13 -31.83
CA SER A 60 -18.29 12.12 -30.58
C SER A 60 -18.23 13.47 -29.85
N LEU A 61 -19.31 13.82 -29.16
CA LEU A 61 -19.37 15.03 -28.32
C LEU A 61 -18.26 15.05 -27.25
N SER A 62 -17.87 13.89 -26.73
CA SER A 62 -16.74 13.76 -25.79
C SER A 62 -15.42 14.19 -26.42
N THR A 63 -15.18 13.82 -27.69
CA THR A 63 -14.00 14.24 -28.45
C THR A 63 -14.01 15.75 -28.66
N VAL A 64 -15.14 16.33 -29.07
CA VAL A 64 -15.30 17.77 -29.26
C VAL A 64 -15.01 18.53 -27.97
N ASN A 65 -15.58 18.11 -26.84
CA ASN A 65 -15.33 18.72 -25.54
C ASN A 65 -13.84 18.72 -25.15
N LYS A 66 -13.14 17.59 -25.38
CA LYS A 66 -11.69 17.47 -25.10
C LYS A 66 -10.84 18.38 -26.00
N VAL A 67 -11.18 18.44 -27.29
CA VAL A 67 -10.48 19.30 -28.26
C VAL A 67 -10.69 20.78 -27.93
N ILE A 68 -11.92 21.19 -27.56
CA ILE A 68 -12.19 22.58 -27.16
C ILE A 68 -11.39 22.96 -25.92
N ALA A 69 -11.32 22.08 -24.91
CA ALA A 69 -10.56 22.35 -23.70
C ALA A 69 -9.06 22.52 -23.99
N GLU A 70 -8.48 21.65 -24.82
CA GLU A 70 -7.07 21.74 -25.24
C GLU A 70 -6.80 23.01 -26.05
N GLY A 71 -7.67 23.33 -27.01
CA GLY A 71 -7.50 24.51 -27.87
C GLY A 71 -7.62 25.82 -27.10
N ASN A 72 -8.59 25.93 -26.18
CA ASN A 72 -8.74 27.11 -25.31
C ASN A 72 -7.55 27.27 -24.36
N LYS A 73 -7.02 26.17 -23.83
CA LYS A 73 -5.82 26.19 -22.98
C LYS A 73 -4.59 26.67 -23.76
N ALA A 74 -4.37 26.14 -24.97
CA ALA A 74 -3.27 26.59 -25.83
C ALA A 74 -3.42 28.07 -26.23
N LEU A 75 -4.62 28.54 -26.54
CA LEU A 75 -4.90 29.95 -26.81
C LEU A 75 -4.54 30.86 -25.63
N GLN A 76 -4.76 30.41 -24.39
CA GLN A 76 -4.39 31.17 -23.18
C GLN A 76 -2.87 31.17 -22.92
N GLU A 77 -2.18 30.07 -23.20
CA GLU A 77 -0.75 29.91 -22.90
C GLU A 77 0.16 30.47 -24.00
N THR A 78 -0.20 30.32 -25.27
CA THR A 78 0.68 30.61 -26.42
C THR A 78 0.06 31.54 -27.46
N GLY A 79 -1.13 32.09 -27.20
CA GLY A 79 -1.85 32.99 -28.12
C GLY A 79 -2.33 32.34 -29.42
N SER A 80 -2.12 31.03 -29.59
CA SER A 80 -2.44 30.26 -30.79
C SER A 80 -2.91 28.85 -30.43
N PRO A 81 -3.91 28.29 -31.14
CA PRO A 81 -4.39 26.95 -30.84
C PRO A 81 -3.37 25.89 -31.28
N ALA A 82 -2.93 25.03 -30.36
CA ALA A 82 -2.03 23.91 -30.62
C ALA A 82 -2.65 22.59 -30.13
N PHE A 83 -2.45 21.51 -30.89
CA PHE A 83 -3.06 20.20 -30.60
C PHE A 83 -2.06 19.06 -30.70
N ILE A 84 -2.09 18.14 -29.74
CA ILE A 84 -1.25 16.94 -29.71
C ILE A 84 -2.11 15.70 -29.98
N THR A 85 -1.56 14.74 -30.73
CA THR A 85 -2.23 13.44 -30.93
C THR A 85 -2.16 12.63 -29.63
N PRO A 86 -3.29 12.20 -29.03
CA PRO A 86 -3.26 11.41 -27.80
C PRO A 86 -2.52 10.09 -28.01
N LYS A 87 -1.52 9.81 -27.19
CA LYS A 87 -0.85 8.51 -27.17
C LYS A 87 -1.84 7.46 -26.63
N LYS A 88 -1.90 6.29 -27.27
CA LYS A 88 -2.68 5.15 -26.76
C LYS A 88 -2.12 4.80 -25.37
N PRO A 89 -2.93 4.75 -24.30
CA PRO A 89 -2.43 4.28 -23.02
C PRO A 89 -1.96 2.83 -23.22
N ARG A 90 -0.66 2.59 -22.98
CA ARG A 90 -0.14 1.23 -22.91
C ARG A 90 -0.73 0.62 -21.64
N GLY A 91 -1.51 -0.45 -21.79
CA GLY A 91 -1.93 -1.26 -20.64
C GLY A 91 -0.67 -1.69 -19.89
N ARG A 92 -0.61 -1.44 -18.58
CA ARG A 92 0.49 -1.96 -17.76
C ARG A 92 0.33 -3.48 -17.72
N PRO A 93 1.41 -4.27 -17.90
CA PRO A 93 1.34 -5.70 -17.69
C PRO A 93 0.86 -5.99 -16.25
N PRO A 94 0.18 -7.12 -16.02
CA PRO A 94 -0.22 -7.51 -14.68
C PRO A 94 1.02 -7.55 -13.79
N THR A 95 0.96 -6.85 -12.66
CA THR A 95 2.02 -6.90 -11.66
C THR A 95 1.92 -8.23 -10.96
N LEU A 96 3.02 -8.99 -10.89
CA LEU A 96 3.09 -10.18 -10.05
C LEU A 96 2.75 -9.77 -8.62
N GLU A 97 1.67 -10.33 -8.10
CA GLU A 97 1.22 -10.07 -6.74
C GLU A 97 2.09 -10.90 -5.80
N CYS A 98 2.60 -10.27 -4.75
CA CYS A 98 3.42 -10.90 -3.72
C CYS A 98 2.79 -10.42 -2.42
N ASP A 99 2.11 -11.34 -1.77
CA ASP A 99 1.43 -11.14 -0.49
C ASP A 99 2.42 -11.23 0.68
N GLU A 100 1.91 -10.99 1.87
CA GLU A 100 2.67 -10.92 3.11
C GLU A 100 3.31 -12.28 3.46
N PHE A 101 2.63 -13.39 3.16
CA PHE A 101 3.17 -14.74 3.30
C PHE A 101 4.37 -14.98 2.39
N SER A 102 4.26 -14.57 1.11
CA SER A 102 5.38 -14.64 0.16
C SER A 102 6.55 -13.77 0.61
N GLU A 103 6.27 -12.59 1.16
CA GLU A 103 7.30 -11.68 1.69
C GLU A 103 8.05 -12.29 2.88
N ALA A 104 7.33 -12.91 3.83
CA ALA A 104 7.94 -13.64 4.96
C ALA A 104 8.76 -14.85 4.50
N ALA A 105 8.24 -15.63 3.55
CA ALA A 105 8.95 -16.77 2.97
C ALA A 105 10.24 -16.35 2.25
N ILE A 106 10.25 -15.20 1.54
CA ILE A 106 11.47 -14.64 0.96
C ILE A 106 12.52 -14.35 2.05
N ARG A 107 12.13 -13.76 3.18
CA ARG A 107 13.06 -13.52 4.30
C ARG A 107 13.65 -14.81 4.84
N HIS A 108 12.79 -15.78 5.14
CA HIS A 108 13.24 -17.08 5.65
C HIS A 108 14.20 -17.77 4.68
N LYS A 109 13.92 -17.70 3.38
CA LYS A 109 14.83 -18.25 2.36
C LYS A 109 16.19 -17.56 2.40
N ILE A 110 16.24 -16.23 2.54
CA ILE A 110 17.52 -15.50 2.67
C ILE A 110 18.27 -15.95 3.93
N SER A 111 17.59 -16.05 5.07
CA SER A 111 18.18 -16.54 6.32
C SER A 111 18.73 -17.96 6.17
N GLU A 112 18.02 -18.85 5.48
CA GLU A 112 18.45 -20.23 5.20
C GLU A 112 19.76 -20.27 4.40
N PHE A 113 19.94 -19.39 3.40
CA PHE A 113 21.20 -19.29 2.65
C PHE A 113 22.40 -19.03 3.57
N TYR A 114 22.24 -18.12 4.52
CA TYR A 114 23.31 -17.76 5.45
C TYR A 114 23.53 -18.78 6.57
N ILE A 115 22.45 -19.24 7.21
CA ILE A 115 22.52 -20.09 8.42
C ILE A 115 22.79 -21.55 8.04
N VAL A 116 21.99 -22.08 7.11
CA VAL A 116 21.98 -23.50 6.76
C VAL A 116 22.97 -23.79 5.65
N LYS A 117 22.82 -23.10 4.51
CA LYS A 117 23.69 -23.34 3.33
C LYS A 117 25.10 -22.76 3.51
N LYS A 118 25.26 -21.80 4.43
CA LYS A 118 26.52 -21.05 4.64
C LYS A 118 27.07 -20.47 3.34
N GLN A 119 26.17 -19.95 2.50
CA GLN A 119 26.46 -19.41 1.18
C GLN A 119 25.90 -18.00 1.03
N LEU A 120 26.60 -17.15 0.28
CA LEU A 120 26.11 -15.82 -0.07
C LEU A 120 25.01 -15.94 -1.13
N PRO A 121 23.78 -15.47 -0.84
CA PRO A 121 22.71 -15.47 -1.83
C PRO A 121 23.01 -14.46 -2.94
N THR A 122 22.86 -14.90 -4.20
CA THR A 122 22.79 -14.01 -5.36
C THR A 122 21.34 -13.87 -5.81
N LEU A 123 21.00 -12.83 -6.57
CA LEU A 123 19.66 -12.72 -7.16
C LEU A 123 19.28 -13.96 -7.98
N ARG A 124 20.25 -14.57 -8.69
CA ARG A 124 20.01 -15.77 -9.51
C ARG A 124 19.70 -16.97 -8.63
N SER A 125 20.52 -17.22 -7.61
CA SER A 125 20.32 -18.37 -6.70
C SER A 125 19.04 -18.23 -5.89
N LEU A 126 18.67 -17.01 -5.48
CA LEU A 126 17.40 -16.76 -4.78
C LEU A 126 16.19 -17.01 -5.68
N VAL A 127 16.20 -16.53 -6.93
CA VAL A 127 15.09 -16.78 -7.87
C VAL A 127 14.87 -18.28 -8.08
N VAL A 128 15.95 -19.06 -8.25
CA VAL A 128 15.87 -20.51 -8.42
C VAL A 128 15.30 -21.16 -7.16
N ALA A 129 15.87 -20.86 -5.99
CA ALA A 129 15.42 -21.47 -4.74
C ALA A 129 13.98 -21.09 -4.38
N LEU A 130 13.54 -19.86 -4.64
CA LEU A 130 12.16 -19.43 -4.40
C LEU A 130 11.15 -20.11 -5.33
N ARG A 131 11.57 -20.48 -6.55
CA ARG A 131 10.75 -21.26 -7.47
C ARG A 131 10.67 -22.73 -7.05
N GLU A 132 11.80 -23.31 -6.65
CA GLU A 132 11.88 -24.71 -6.19
C GLU A 132 11.05 -24.95 -4.93
N ASP A 133 11.04 -23.98 -4.02
CA ASP A 133 10.22 -24.01 -2.81
C ASP A 133 8.75 -23.61 -3.04
N GLU A 134 8.34 -23.39 -4.29
CA GLU A 134 6.98 -22.96 -4.67
C GLU A 134 6.52 -21.66 -3.96
N VAL A 135 7.47 -20.83 -3.50
CA VAL A 135 7.17 -19.55 -2.86
C VAL A 135 6.69 -18.54 -3.90
N ILE A 136 7.51 -18.30 -4.92
CA ILE A 136 7.17 -17.35 -5.98
C ILE A 136 8.03 -17.59 -7.23
N ASP A 137 7.38 -17.74 -8.39
CA ASP A 137 8.07 -17.75 -9.67
C ASP A 137 8.17 -16.30 -10.21
N CYS A 138 9.35 -15.69 -10.06
CA CYS A 138 9.57 -14.30 -10.43
C CYS A 138 10.88 -14.05 -11.18
N GLY A 139 10.93 -12.94 -11.92
CA GLY A 139 12.15 -12.47 -12.57
C GLY A 139 13.09 -11.73 -11.62
N ARG A 140 14.39 -11.70 -11.95
CA ARG A 140 15.44 -11.03 -11.17
C ARG A 140 15.12 -9.57 -10.81
N ASN A 141 14.60 -8.80 -11.77
CA ASN A 141 14.27 -7.39 -11.55
C ASN A 141 13.11 -7.19 -10.59
N PHE A 142 12.13 -8.09 -10.61
CA PHE A 142 11.03 -8.08 -9.66
C PHE A 142 11.55 -8.37 -8.25
N LEU A 143 12.35 -9.43 -8.11
CA LEU A 143 12.92 -9.81 -6.82
C LEU A 143 13.80 -8.69 -6.25
N ASN A 144 14.68 -8.09 -7.05
CA ASN A 144 15.53 -7.00 -6.56
C ASN A 144 14.73 -5.81 -6.02
N LYS A 145 13.68 -5.39 -6.73
CA LYS A 145 12.77 -4.32 -6.25
C LYS A 145 12.04 -4.74 -4.97
N ARG A 146 11.63 -6.00 -4.87
CA ARG A 146 10.95 -6.52 -3.68
C ARG A 146 11.88 -6.57 -2.48
N LEU A 147 13.13 -7.03 -2.65
CA LEU A 147 14.14 -7.06 -1.59
C LEU A 147 14.38 -5.67 -0.99
N HIS A 148 14.53 -4.64 -1.84
CA HIS A 148 14.64 -3.26 -1.36
C HIS A 148 13.41 -2.81 -0.57
N LYS A 149 12.21 -3.15 -1.04
CA LYS A 149 10.96 -2.85 -0.33
C LYS A 149 10.87 -3.57 1.03
N LEU A 150 11.43 -4.79 1.13
CA LEU A 150 11.48 -5.57 2.37
C LEU A 150 12.56 -5.10 3.34
N GLY A 151 13.38 -4.12 2.96
CA GLY A 151 14.44 -3.59 3.79
C GLY A 151 15.81 -4.24 3.60
N PHE A 152 16.01 -5.01 2.52
CA PHE A 152 17.32 -5.58 2.20
C PHE A 152 18.11 -4.70 1.24
N ASN A 153 19.41 -4.60 1.48
CA ASN A 153 20.34 -3.85 0.66
C ASN A 153 21.61 -4.66 0.37
N TRP A 154 22.21 -4.37 -0.78
CA TRP A 154 23.50 -4.93 -1.15
C TRP A 154 24.64 -4.07 -0.57
N LYS A 155 25.32 -4.57 0.47
CA LYS A 155 26.46 -3.92 1.11
C LYS A 155 27.76 -4.34 0.41
N LYS A 156 28.57 -3.37 -0.02
CA LYS A 156 29.93 -3.66 -0.54
C LYS A 156 30.84 -4.09 0.60
N CYS A 157 31.58 -5.17 0.40
CA CYS A 157 32.67 -5.63 1.25
C CYS A 157 34.00 -5.02 0.78
N GLN A 158 35.03 -5.12 1.63
CA GLN A 158 36.37 -4.64 1.31
C GLN A 158 36.94 -5.25 0.02
N SER A 159 36.56 -6.50 -0.30
CA SER A 159 37.00 -7.23 -1.50
C SER A 159 36.18 -6.93 -2.78
N SER A 160 35.54 -5.78 -2.90
CA SER A 160 34.67 -5.34 -4.02
C SER A 160 33.38 -6.15 -4.24
N ARG A 161 33.24 -7.32 -3.61
CA ARG A 161 32.01 -8.13 -3.61
C ARG A 161 30.89 -7.47 -2.80
N LYS A 162 29.63 -7.81 -3.11
CA LYS A 162 28.45 -7.32 -2.38
C LYS A 162 27.75 -8.46 -1.65
N ILE A 163 27.26 -8.21 -0.45
CA ILE A 163 26.45 -9.13 0.35
C ILE A 163 25.04 -8.56 0.55
N LEU A 164 24.03 -9.42 0.59
CA LEU A 164 22.65 -9.02 0.82
C LEU A 164 22.37 -9.00 2.32
N VAL A 165 22.16 -7.82 2.89
CA VAL A 165 21.91 -7.65 4.33
C VAL A 165 20.59 -6.93 4.55
N GLU A 166 19.87 -7.31 5.59
CA GLU A 166 18.75 -6.52 6.09
C GLU A 166 19.28 -5.23 6.73
N ARG A 167 18.54 -4.13 6.60
CA ARG A 167 18.93 -2.86 7.22
C ARG A 167 18.95 -3.01 8.74
N LEU A 168 20.05 -2.59 9.37
CA LEU A 168 20.25 -2.66 10.82
C LEU A 168 19.13 -1.99 11.61
N GLU A 169 18.57 -0.88 11.13
CA GLU A 169 17.44 -0.21 11.78
C GLU A 169 16.18 -1.08 11.84
N ILE A 170 15.91 -1.86 10.78
CA ILE A 170 14.76 -2.77 10.70
C ILE A 170 14.97 -3.96 11.64
N VAL A 171 16.19 -4.53 11.65
CA VAL A 171 16.58 -5.58 12.60
C VAL A 171 16.42 -5.09 14.03
N ASN A 172 16.93 -3.89 14.35
CA ASN A 172 16.81 -3.30 15.68
C ASN A 172 15.34 -3.05 16.08
N TRP A 173 14.48 -2.58 15.17
CA TRP A 173 13.05 -2.46 15.43
C TRP A 173 12.41 -3.81 15.75
N ARG A 174 12.76 -4.86 14.99
CA ARG A 174 12.30 -6.22 15.27
C ARG A 174 12.76 -6.71 16.63
N LEU A 175 14.04 -6.56 16.97
CA LEU A 175 14.57 -6.97 18.28
C LEU A 175 13.87 -6.26 19.45
N ARG A 176 13.69 -4.93 19.35
CA ARG A 176 12.94 -4.15 20.36
C ARG A 176 11.51 -4.65 20.55
N TYR A 177 10.83 -4.98 19.45
CA TYR A 177 9.49 -5.56 19.50
C TYR A 177 9.50 -6.92 20.21
N LEU A 178 10.43 -7.81 19.85
CA LEU A 178 10.54 -9.16 20.42
C LEU A 178 10.87 -9.12 21.92
N ASP A 179 11.76 -8.22 22.34
CA ASP A 179 12.09 -8.03 23.76
C ASP A 179 10.89 -7.54 24.57
N ALA A 180 10.17 -6.53 24.06
CA ALA A 180 8.95 -6.04 24.70
C ALA A 180 7.86 -7.12 24.78
N MET A 181 7.66 -7.87 23.69
CA MET A 181 6.69 -8.96 23.65
C MET A 181 7.03 -10.05 24.67
N LYS A 182 8.31 -10.42 24.79
CA LYS A 182 8.79 -11.37 25.79
C LYS A 182 8.52 -10.90 27.22
N GLU A 183 8.77 -9.62 27.49
CA GLU A 183 8.50 -9.02 28.80
C GLU A 183 7.00 -9.05 29.14
N PHE A 184 6.14 -8.61 28.22
CA PHE A 184 4.69 -8.63 28.44
C PHE A 184 4.15 -10.05 28.69
N ARG A 185 4.63 -11.04 27.94
CA ARG A 185 4.23 -12.44 28.18
C ARG A 185 4.77 -12.99 29.50
N ALA A 186 5.99 -12.62 29.90
CA ALA A 186 6.53 -13.01 31.20
C ALA A 186 5.71 -12.44 32.38
N GLN A 187 5.11 -11.26 32.18
CA GLN A 187 4.17 -10.64 33.13
C GLN A 187 2.76 -11.25 33.07
N GLY A 188 2.48 -12.20 32.17
CA GLY A 188 1.15 -12.79 31.97
C GLY A 188 0.12 -11.81 31.39
N ARG A 189 0.57 -10.77 30.67
CA ARG A 189 -0.32 -9.78 30.06
C ARG A 189 -1.04 -10.38 28.85
N TYR A 190 -2.32 -10.09 28.71
CA TYR A 190 -3.10 -10.51 27.54
C TYR A 190 -2.75 -9.65 26.32
N VAL A 191 -2.30 -10.29 25.24
CA VAL A 191 -1.90 -9.62 24.00
C VAL A 191 -3.03 -9.69 22.98
N VAL A 192 -3.41 -8.55 22.44
CA VAL A 192 -4.49 -8.40 21.47
C VAL A 192 -3.95 -7.75 20.21
N TYR A 193 -4.21 -8.37 19.07
CA TYR A 193 -3.78 -7.93 17.77
C TYR A 193 -4.99 -7.34 17.04
N LEU A 194 -4.87 -6.13 16.52
CA LEU A 194 -5.91 -5.51 15.70
C LEU A 194 -5.33 -5.06 14.37
N ASP A 195 -6.18 -5.07 13.35
CA ASP A 195 -5.82 -4.68 11.99
C ASP A 195 -7.06 -4.41 11.13
N GLU A 196 -6.85 -3.84 9.95
CA GLU A 196 -7.85 -3.63 8.91
C GLU A 196 -7.59 -4.41 7.63
N THR A 197 -8.62 -5.12 7.16
CA THR A 197 -8.59 -5.79 5.85
C THR A 197 -9.76 -5.38 4.97
N TYR A 198 -9.73 -5.82 3.71
CA TYR A 198 -10.83 -5.57 2.78
C TYR A 198 -11.20 -6.79 1.95
N VAL A 199 -12.47 -6.87 1.58
CA VAL A 199 -13.02 -7.88 0.66
C VAL A 199 -13.68 -7.17 -0.50
N ASN A 200 -13.35 -7.60 -1.72
CA ASN A 200 -13.97 -7.06 -2.94
C ASN A 200 -15.26 -7.81 -3.29
N GLU A 201 -16.14 -7.14 -4.03
CA GLU A 201 -17.33 -7.76 -4.62
C GLU A 201 -16.97 -8.93 -5.54
N SER A 202 -15.85 -8.82 -6.25
CA SER A 202 -15.27 -9.90 -7.06
C SER A 202 -14.33 -10.83 -6.28
N HIS A 203 -14.34 -10.85 -4.94
CA HIS A 203 -13.52 -11.81 -4.17
C HIS A 203 -14.03 -13.25 -4.34
N HIS A 204 -13.26 -14.09 -5.04
CA HIS A 204 -13.50 -15.51 -5.30
C HIS A 204 -12.18 -16.28 -5.37
N ALA A 205 -12.21 -17.61 -5.25
CA ALA A 205 -11.02 -18.45 -5.38
C ALA A 205 -10.38 -18.29 -6.77
N GLN A 206 -9.07 -18.04 -6.82
CA GLN A 206 -8.37 -17.74 -8.09
C GLN A 206 -8.23 -18.97 -9.01
N ASN A 207 -8.19 -20.17 -8.42
CA ASN A 207 -8.03 -21.42 -9.15
C ASN A 207 -9.28 -22.28 -8.98
N CYS A 208 -9.83 -22.76 -10.09
CA CYS A 208 -10.85 -23.80 -10.12
C CYS A 208 -10.53 -24.79 -11.25
N TRP A 209 -10.75 -26.08 -11.00
CA TRP A 209 -10.67 -27.10 -12.04
C TRP A 209 -11.82 -26.90 -13.02
N GLN A 210 -11.53 -26.81 -14.31
CA GLN A 210 -12.53 -26.62 -15.36
C GLN A 210 -12.25 -27.57 -16.53
N SER A 211 -13.32 -28.13 -17.09
CA SER A 211 -13.25 -28.89 -18.34
C SER A 211 -13.04 -27.93 -19.53
N PRO A 212 -12.40 -28.39 -20.64
CA PRO A 212 -12.22 -27.58 -21.84
C PRO A 212 -13.54 -27.11 -22.47
N GLU A 213 -14.66 -27.80 -22.20
CA GLU A 213 -15.97 -27.52 -22.78
C GLU A 213 -16.84 -26.54 -21.96
N GLU A 214 -16.46 -26.21 -20.73
CA GLU A 214 -17.24 -25.33 -19.84
C GLU A 214 -16.85 -23.85 -19.95
N ARG A 215 -17.83 -22.94 -19.88
CA ARG A 215 -17.56 -21.49 -19.81
C ARG A 215 -16.80 -21.20 -18.51
N GLY A 216 -15.64 -20.57 -18.66
CA GLY A 216 -14.68 -20.38 -17.57
C GLY A 216 -15.21 -19.59 -16.36
N ALA A 217 -14.51 -19.74 -15.23
CA ALA A 217 -14.83 -19.03 -13.99
C ALA A 217 -14.74 -17.52 -14.22
N LEU A 218 -15.57 -16.79 -13.47
CA LEU A 218 -15.69 -15.33 -13.57
C LEU A 218 -14.30 -14.70 -13.62
N SER A 219 -13.96 -14.03 -14.72
CA SER A 219 -12.69 -13.32 -14.86
C SER A 219 -12.58 -12.25 -13.77
N ARG A 220 -11.37 -11.75 -13.51
CA ARG A 220 -11.11 -10.62 -12.59
C ARG A 220 -11.92 -9.39 -13.02
N ILE A 221 -13.19 -9.31 -12.63
CA ILE A 221 -14.05 -8.13 -12.76
C ILE A 221 -13.37 -7.06 -11.90
N GLY A 222 -13.15 -5.88 -12.49
CA GLY A 222 -12.24 -4.82 -12.00
C GLY A 222 -12.48 -4.36 -10.56
N LYS A 223 -11.71 -3.36 -10.09
CA LYS A 223 -11.80 -2.78 -8.73
C LYS A 223 -13.24 -2.33 -8.42
N GLY A 224 -14.05 -3.26 -7.91
CA GLY A 224 -15.46 -3.08 -7.59
C GLY A 224 -15.63 -2.46 -6.23
N ASN A 225 -16.86 -2.46 -5.74
CA ASN A 225 -17.10 -2.07 -4.36
C ASN A 225 -16.34 -3.00 -3.40
N ARG A 226 -15.92 -2.46 -2.25
CA ARG A 226 -15.23 -3.23 -1.20
C ARG A 226 -15.91 -3.06 0.14
N LEU A 227 -15.89 -4.12 0.93
CA LEU A 227 -16.13 -4.08 2.37
C LEU A 227 -14.78 -3.87 3.06
N ILE A 228 -14.73 -2.91 3.98
CA ILE A 228 -13.63 -2.73 4.92
C ILE A 228 -14.05 -3.42 6.21
N ILE A 229 -13.11 -4.17 6.79
CA ILE A 229 -13.29 -4.94 8.00
C ILE A 229 -12.23 -4.49 8.98
N VAL A 230 -12.65 -4.18 10.20
CA VAL A 230 -11.80 -3.78 11.32
C VAL A 230 -12.16 -4.68 12.49
N HIS A 231 -11.18 -5.37 13.04
CA HIS A 231 -11.38 -6.19 14.23
C HIS A 231 -10.06 -6.40 14.97
N GLY A 232 -10.15 -7.08 16.11
CA GLY A 232 -8.99 -7.53 16.85
C GLY A 232 -9.32 -8.70 17.75
N GLY A 233 -8.30 -9.47 18.07
CA GLY A 233 -8.41 -10.70 18.84
C GLY A 233 -7.04 -11.15 19.35
N GLY A 234 -7.07 -12.14 20.22
CA GLY A 234 -5.88 -12.76 20.79
C GLY A 234 -6.17 -14.23 21.11
N GLU A 235 -5.37 -14.83 21.98
CA GLU A 235 -5.51 -16.24 22.37
C GLU A 235 -6.89 -16.60 22.98
N LEU A 236 -7.63 -15.61 23.49
CA LEU A 236 -8.98 -15.78 24.03
C LEU A 236 -10.09 -15.65 22.96
N GLY A 237 -9.70 -15.47 21.69
CA GLY A 237 -10.61 -15.23 20.57
C GLY A 237 -10.78 -13.76 20.22
N PHE A 238 -11.80 -13.49 19.42
CA PHE A 238 -12.17 -12.13 19.01
C PHE A 238 -12.71 -11.30 20.18
N VAL A 239 -12.37 -10.01 20.19
CA VAL A 239 -12.91 -9.06 21.18
C VAL A 239 -14.42 -8.90 20.97
N SER A 240 -15.23 -9.25 21.97
CA SER A 240 -16.68 -9.22 21.85
C SER A 240 -17.19 -7.83 21.47
N ASN A 241 -18.21 -7.77 20.60
CA ASN A 241 -18.86 -6.53 20.14
C ASN A 241 -17.94 -5.52 19.40
N ALA A 242 -16.73 -5.93 19.02
CA ALA A 242 -15.77 -5.04 18.36
C ALA A 242 -15.71 -5.19 16.83
N LEU A 243 -16.38 -6.17 16.23
CA LEU A 243 -16.39 -6.35 14.78
C LEU A 243 -17.05 -5.15 14.07
N LEU A 244 -16.29 -4.47 13.21
CA LEU A 244 -16.79 -3.40 12.35
C LEU A 244 -16.62 -3.80 10.88
N ILE A 245 -17.73 -3.85 10.14
CA ILE A 245 -17.75 -4.07 8.70
C ILE A 245 -18.54 -2.93 8.07
N PHE A 246 -17.98 -2.29 7.03
CA PHE A 246 -18.68 -1.24 6.29
C PHE A 246 -18.26 -1.20 4.82
N LYS A 247 -19.18 -0.74 3.98
CA LYS A 247 -18.93 -0.57 2.54
C LYS A 247 -18.13 0.71 2.29
N ALA A 248 -17.02 0.60 1.58
CA ALA A 248 -16.30 1.77 1.07
C ALA A 248 -17.11 2.40 -0.08
N SER A 249 -17.42 3.69 0.00
CA SER A 249 -18.13 4.43 -1.06
C SER A 249 -17.47 5.79 -1.33
N SER A 250 -17.88 6.47 -2.40
CA SER A 250 -17.39 7.80 -2.77
C SER A 250 -18.28 8.96 -2.26
N ARG A 251 -19.30 8.69 -1.43
CA ARG A 251 -20.22 9.72 -0.91
C ARG A 251 -20.22 9.76 0.62
N SER A 252 -20.24 10.98 1.15
CA SER A 252 -20.04 11.34 2.55
C SER A 252 -21.18 10.90 3.46
N GLY A 253 -20.82 10.12 4.48
CA GLY A 253 -21.50 9.94 5.76
C GLY A 253 -20.54 9.20 6.70
N ASP A 254 -20.87 9.11 8.00
CA ASP A 254 -19.89 9.02 9.11
C ASP A 254 -18.85 7.88 9.05
N TYR A 255 -19.01 6.84 8.24
CA TYR A 255 -17.98 5.79 8.03
C TYR A 255 -17.62 5.54 6.56
N HIS A 256 -17.94 6.44 5.63
CA HIS A 256 -18.19 6.04 4.24
C HIS A 256 -17.09 6.27 3.20
N THR A 257 -15.87 6.73 3.53
CA THR A 257 -14.85 7.07 2.50
C THR A 257 -13.55 6.26 2.56
N SER A 258 -13.14 5.76 3.71
CA SER A 258 -12.00 4.85 3.98
C SER A 258 -11.69 4.92 5.48
N MET A 259 -10.90 3.99 6.01
CA MET A 259 -10.44 4.09 7.39
C MET A 259 -9.57 5.34 7.57
N ASN A 260 -9.83 6.10 8.63
CA ASN A 260 -9.10 7.33 8.97
C ASN A 260 -9.05 7.47 10.50
N PHE A 261 -8.24 8.42 10.98
CA PHE A 261 -8.02 8.64 12.40
C PHE A 261 -9.31 8.83 13.21
N ASN A 262 -10.27 9.62 12.72
CA ASN A 262 -11.51 9.91 13.46
C ASN A 262 -12.38 8.65 13.60
N ASN A 263 -12.56 7.92 12.51
CA ASN A 263 -13.39 6.72 12.48
C ASN A 263 -12.75 5.59 13.29
N PHE A 264 -11.42 5.44 13.17
CA PHE A 264 -10.66 4.48 13.95
C PHE A 264 -10.70 4.79 15.44
N SER A 265 -10.39 6.03 15.83
CA SER A 265 -10.41 6.43 17.25
C SER A 265 -11.80 6.31 17.88
N LYS A 266 -12.86 6.59 17.12
CA LYS A 266 -14.24 6.38 17.56
C LYS A 266 -14.53 4.89 17.80
N TRP A 267 -14.24 4.04 16.82
CA TRP A 267 -14.39 2.59 16.97
C TRP A 267 -13.57 2.03 18.14
N LEU A 268 -12.31 2.46 18.25
CA LEU A 268 -11.39 2.04 19.31
C LEU A 268 -11.98 2.34 20.69
N LYS A 269 -12.46 3.57 20.91
CA LYS A 269 -13.04 4.01 22.18
C LYS A 269 -14.39 3.38 22.50
N GLU A 270 -15.27 3.28 21.51
CA GLU A 270 -16.67 2.90 21.75
C GLU A 270 -16.90 1.38 21.68
N LYS A 271 -16.06 0.65 20.93
CA LYS A 271 -16.30 -0.76 20.60
C LYS A 271 -15.15 -1.68 21.01
N PHE A 272 -13.90 -1.23 20.90
CA PHE A 272 -12.75 -2.10 21.16
C PHE A 272 -12.34 -2.08 22.63
N LEU A 273 -11.85 -0.95 23.13
CA LEU A 273 -11.28 -0.81 24.48
C LEU A 273 -12.24 -1.23 25.61
N PRO A 274 -13.54 -0.89 25.60
CA PRO A 274 -14.45 -1.26 26.68
C PRO A 274 -14.68 -2.77 26.82
N ASN A 275 -14.37 -3.56 25.79
CA ASN A 275 -14.57 -5.01 25.76
C ASN A 275 -13.26 -5.80 26.00
N LEU A 276 -12.16 -5.11 26.36
CA LEU A 276 -10.89 -5.74 26.65
C LEU A 276 -10.72 -6.07 28.13
N PRO A 277 -10.00 -7.16 28.48
CA PRO A 277 -9.51 -7.38 29.82
C PRO A 277 -8.61 -6.21 30.27
N SER A 278 -8.72 -5.80 31.53
CA SER A 278 -7.88 -4.76 32.13
C SER A 278 -6.39 -5.07 31.92
N HIS A 279 -5.58 -4.05 31.68
CA HIS A 279 -4.13 -4.23 31.48
C HIS A 279 -3.80 -5.18 30.31
N SER A 280 -4.58 -5.21 29.24
CA SER A 280 -4.14 -5.82 27.97
C SER A 280 -3.01 -5.04 27.30
N VAL A 281 -2.31 -5.69 26.37
CA VAL A 281 -1.34 -5.09 25.44
C VAL A 281 -1.94 -5.13 24.04
N ILE A 282 -2.01 -3.99 23.38
CA ILE A 282 -2.60 -3.85 22.06
C ILE A 282 -1.49 -3.70 21.02
N VAL A 283 -1.49 -4.61 20.05
CA VAL A 283 -0.54 -4.63 18.93
C VAL A 283 -1.16 -3.97 17.71
N LEU A 284 -0.43 -3.01 17.13
CA LEU A 284 -0.87 -2.18 16.00
C LEU A 284 0.14 -2.23 14.85
N ASP A 285 -0.35 -2.10 13.63
CA ASP A 285 0.48 -1.81 12.46
C ASP A 285 0.92 -0.33 12.42
N ASN A 286 1.76 0.03 11.44
CA ASN A 286 2.30 1.38 11.30
C ASN A 286 1.49 2.28 10.35
N ALA A 287 0.18 2.04 10.17
CA ALA A 287 -0.65 2.89 9.33
C ALA A 287 -0.56 4.37 9.74
N ALA A 288 -0.62 5.27 8.74
CA ALA A 288 -0.43 6.70 8.98
C ALA A 288 -1.44 7.30 9.98
N TYR A 289 -2.65 6.73 10.06
CA TYR A 289 -3.67 7.15 11.01
C TYR A 289 -3.51 6.55 12.42
N HIS A 290 -2.75 5.46 12.59
CA HIS A 290 -2.29 5.04 13.92
C HIS A 290 -1.21 5.98 14.46
N ASN A 291 -0.37 6.47 13.54
CA ASN A 291 0.83 7.26 13.83
C ASN A 291 0.61 8.78 13.78
N VAL A 292 -0.58 9.27 14.17
CA VAL A 292 -0.85 10.72 14.29
C VAL A 292 -0.06 11.27 15.48
N GLN A 293 1.08 11.89 15.17
CA GLN A 293 2.03 12.37 16.18
C GLN A 293 1.49 13.59 16.93
N THR A 294 1.55 13.56 18.27
CA THR A 294 1.12 14.66 19.15
C THR A 294 2.24 15.63 19.48
N ASN A 295 3.48 15.15 19.56
CA ASN A 295 4.65 15.95 19.91
C ASN A 295 5.55 16.33 18.71
N ARG A 296 4.94 16.64 17.55
CA ARG A 296 5.68 16.90 16.30
C ARG A 296 6.76 17.98 16.49
N LYS A 297 7.99 17.65 16.08
CA LYS A 297 9.10 18.61 16.09
C LYS A 297 8.78 19.82 15.21
N PRO A 298 8.95 21.06 15.72
CA PRO A 298 8.77 22.27 14.91
C PRO A 298 9.84 22.34 13.82
N SER A 299 9.51 23.01 12.71
CA SER A 299 10.39 23.13 11.55
C SER A 299 10.94 24.56 11.42
N ALA A 300 11.85 24.78 10.47
CA ALA A 300 12.34 26.12 10.16
C ALA A 300 11.22 27.09 9.75
N ALA A 301 10.05 26.61 9.37
CA ALA A 301 8.87 27.44 9.08
C ALA A 301 8.09 27.87 10.33
N SER A 302 8.22 27.16 11.47
CA SER A 302 7.49 27.46 12.71
C SER A 302 7.87 28.81 13.32
N LEU A 303 6.99 29.45 14.10
CA LEU A 303 7.34 30.71 14.76
C LEU A 303 8.39 30.48 15.85
N LYS A 304 9.25 31.47 16.15
CA LYS A 304 10.28 31.36 17.20
C LYS A 304 9.65 30.95 18.54
N ASN A 305 8.51 31.53 18.88
CA ASN A 305 7.79 31.24 20.12
C ASN A 305 7.27 29.80 20.18
N ASP A 306 6.82 29.23 19.06
CA ASP A 306 6.38 27.83 19.00
C ASP A 306 7.56 26.88 19.21
N VAL A 307 8.72 27.20 18.61
CA VAL A 307 9.96 26.45 18.81
C VAL A 307 10.40 26.49 20.28
N ALA A 308 10.41 27.68 20.88
CA ALA A 308 10.73 27.88 22.30
C ALA A 308 9.75 27.13 23.22
N THR A 309 8.45 27.18 22.92
CA THR A 309 7.41 26.46 23.67
C THR A 309 7.62 24.95 23.58
N TRP A 310 7.93 24.42 22.39
CA TRP A 310 8.22 23.00 22.24
C TRP A 310 9.47 22.58 23.03
N LEU A 311 10.55 23.37 22.99
CA LEU A 311 11.77 23.11 23.77
C LEU A 311 11.48 23.10 25.28
N ARG A 312 10.71 24.09 25.76
CA ARG A 312 10.30 24.22 27.17
C ARG A 312 9.46 23.02 27.62
N ASN A 313 8.47 22.61 26.81
CA ASN A 313 7.60 21.47 27.11
C ASN A 313 8.36 20.14 27.14
N ASN A 314 9.47 20.02 26.42
CA ASN A 314 10.33 18.83 26.41
C ASN A 314 11.53 18.94 27.37
N GLY A 315 11.58 19.97 28.23
CA GLY A 315 12.64 20.16 29.22
C GLY A 315 14.03 20.46 28.63
N ILE A 316 14.11 20.93 27.39
CA ILE A 316 15.37 21.22 26.71
C ILE A 316 15.81 22.64 27.03
N GLN A 317 17.00 22.79 27.59
CA GLN A 317 17.56 24.09 27.99
C GLN A 317 17.93 24.96 26.78
N PHE A 318 17.43 26.20 26.78
CA PHE A 318 17.71 27.23 25.79
C PHE A 318 17.66 28.62 26.44
N ASP A 319 18.28 29.61 25.81
CA ASP A 319 18.26 31.00 26.28
C ASP A 319 17.27 31.83 25.43
N GLU A 320 16.46 32.68 26.06
CA GLU A 320 15.43 33.47 25.35
C GLU A 320 16.01 34.44 24.31
N SER A 321 17.28 34.83 24.47
CA SER A 321 18.04 35.65 23.51
C SER A 321 18.52 34.85 22.29
N GLU A 322 18.56 33.51 22.34
CA GLU A 322 18.99 32.68 21.22
C GLU A 322 18.11 32.92 19.99
N THR A 323 18.75 32.96 18.83
CA THR A 323 18.06 33.12 17.54
C THR A 323 17.23 31.88 17.20
N LYS A 324 16.21 32.05 16.34
CA LYS A 324 15.41 30.92 15.83
C LYS A 324 16.28 29.81 15.22
N ALA A 325 17.38 30.16 14.56
CA ALA A 325 18.31 29.19 13.98
C ALA A 325 18.97 28.30 15.05
N GLN A 326 19.43 28.90 16.16
CA GLN A 326 20.00 28.17 17.29
C GLN A 326 18.97 27.23 17.92
N LEU A 327 17.74 27.71 18.14
CA LEU A 327 16.65 26.89 18.70
C LEU A 327 16.31 25.69 17.80
N ILE A 328 16.25 25.89 16.47
CA ILE A 328 16.00 24.79 15.52
C ILE A 328 17.13 23.76 15.52
N CYS A 329 18.40 24.18 15.67
CA CYS A 329 19.51 23.24 15.83
C CYS A 329 19.33 22.35 17.08
N LYS A 330 18.92 22.94 18.21
CA LYS A 330 18.61 22.18 19.43
C LYS A 330 17.46 21.19 19.22
N VAL A 331 16.37 21.60 18.56
CA VAL A 331 15.25 20.69 18.21
C VAL A 331 15.70 19.50 17.37
N LYS A 332 16.61 19.72 16.41
CA LYS A 332 17.16 18.64 15.57
C LYS A 332 18.00 17.65 16.38
N GLN A 333 18.80 18.14 17.32
CA GLN A 333 19.67 17.34 18.18
C GLN A 333 18.92 16.65 19.32
N ALA A 334 17.75 17.15 19.70
CA ALA A 334 16.98 16.60 20.81
C ALA A 334 16.51 15.16 20.52
N ASP A 335 16.86 14.22 21.40
CA ASP A 335 16.37 12.86 21.35
C ASP A 335 15.07 12.73 22.15
N VAL A 336 13.98 13.24 21.54
CA VAL A 336 12.64 13.17 22.10
C VAL A 336 11.88 12.05 21.39
N PRO A 337 11.47 10.98 22.11
CA PRO A 337 10.64 9.91 21.55
C PRO A 337 9.35 10.47 20.98
N LYS A 338 8.88 9.91 19.86
CA LYS A 338 7.59 10.31 19.27
C LYS A 338 6.46 9.77 20.13
N THR A 339 5.41 10.57 20.30
CA THR A 339 4.17 10.16 20.94
C THR A 339 3.04 10.22 19.93
N TYR A 340 2.14 9.24 19.98
CA TYR A 340 1.03 9.11 19.04
C TYR A 340 -0.32 9.20 19.75
N ARG A 341 -1.30 9.79 19.06
CA ARG A 341 -2.61 10.06 19.66
C ARG A 341 -3.38 8.79 19.97
N ILE A 342 -3.21 7.74 19.16
CA ILE A 342 -3.81 6.43 19.43
C ILE A 342 -3.18 5.80 20.67
N ASP A 343 -1.85 5.89 20.82
CA ASP A 343 -1.16 5.40 21.99
C ASP A 343 -1.65 6.07 23.28
N GLU A 344 -1.82 7.39 23.26
CA GLU A 344 -2.41 8.14 24.38
C GLU A 344 -3.81 7.60 24.74
N ILE A 345 -4.68 7.40 23.75
CA ILE A 345 -6.05 6.89 23.97
C ILE A 345 -6.04 5.50 24.61
N ILE A 346 -5.12 4.63 24.18
CA ILE A 346 -5.01 3.26 24.69
C ILE A 346 -4.43 3.27 26.12
N ASN A 347 -3.38 4.06 26.34
CA ASN A 347 -2.75 4.23 27.65
C ASN A 347 -3.72 4.84 28.68
N GLU A 348 -4.49 5.86 28.29
CA GLU A 348 -5.55 6.47 29.11
C GLU A 348 -6.64 5.46 29.51
N ALA A 349 -6.89 4.43 28.69
CA ALA A 349 -7.81 3.34 29.00
C ALA A 349 -7.19 2.23 29.86
N GLY A 350 -5.93 2.36 30.28
CA GLY A 350 -5.25 1.40 31.16
C GLY A 350 -4.61 0.21 30.46
N HIS A 351 -4.35 0.32 29.16
CA HIS A 351 -3.71 -0.71 28.33
C HIS A 351 -2.37 -0.21 27.80
N ASP A 352 -1.46 -1.11 27.44
CA ASP A 352 -0.18 -0.76 26.81
C ASP A 352 -0.27 -0.94 25.29
N VAL A 353 0.54 -0.19 24.54
CA VAL A 353 0.63 -0.28 23.07
C VAL A 353 1.97 -0.82 22.64
N LEU A 354 1.95 -1.72 21.66
CA LEU A 354 3.14 -2.23 21.00
C LEU A 354 2.99 -2.17 19.48
N HIS A 355 3.74 -1.29 18.84
CA HIS A 355 3.76 -1.19 17.37
C HIS A 355 4.57 -2.32 16.75
N LEU A 356 4.03 -2.94 15.69
CA LEU A 356 4.73 -3.96 14.91
C LEU A 356 6.01 -3.37 14.29
N PRO A 357 7.07 -4.17 14.13
CA PRO A 357 8.24 -3.71 13.41
C PRO A 357 7.90 -3.58 11.92
N PRO A 358 8.40 -2.53 11.24
CA PRO A 358 8.12 -2.33 9.82
C PRO A 358 8.46 -3.56 8.98
N TYR A 359 7.57 -3.85 8.02
CA TYR A 359 7.69 -4.95 7.07
C TYR A 359 7.56 -6.37 7.67
N HIS A 360 7.10 -6.54 8.92
CA HIS A 360 6.92 -7.86 9.55
C HIS A 360 5.44 -8.20 9.84
N PRO A 361 4.60 -8.34 8.80
CA PRO A 361 3.21 -8.75 8.98
C PRO A 361 3.08 -10.18 9.51
N ASP A 362 4.12 -11.01 9.36
CA ASP A 362 4.23 -12.36 9.90
C ASP A 362 4.36 -12.41 11.44
N LEU A 363 4.61 -11.26 12.07
CA LEU A 363 4.51 -11.08 13.52
C LEU A 363 3.10 -10.63 13.98
N ASN A 364 2.15 -10.53 13.05
CA ASN A 364 0.77 -10.17 13.31
C ASN A 364 -0.18 -11.37 13.07
N PRO A 365 -0.58 -12.12 14.11
CA PRO A 365 -1.48 -13.28 14.02
C PRO A 365 -2.76 -13.02 13.23
N ILE A 366 -3.31 -11.80 13.32
CA ILE A 366 -4.58 -11.48 12.66
C ILE A 366 -4.50 -11.58 11.14
N GLU A 367 -3.32 -11.46 10.52
CA GLU A 367 -3.15 -11.65 9.07
C GLU A 367 -3.46 -13.07 8.62
N MET A 368 -3.11 -14.06 9.45
CA MET A 368 -3.47 -15.46 9.21
C MET A 368 -4.97 -15.67 9.39
N VAL A 369 -5.58 -15.02 10.38
CA VAL A 369 -7.03 -15.04 10.59
C VAL A 369 -7.76 -14.41 9.40
N TRP A 370 -7.25 -13.32 8.84
CA TRP A 370 -7.71 -12.74 7.59
C TRP A 370 -7.59 -13.73 6.43
N GLY A 371 -6.47 -14.42 6.32
CA GLY A 371 -6.26 -15.48 5.33
C GLY A 371 -7.33 -16.57 5.41
N ASP A 372 -7.58 -17.10 6.61
CA ASP A 372 -8.59 -18.13 6.87
C ASP A 372 -9.99 -17.66 6.46
N LEU A 373 -10.42 -16.50 6.97
CA LEU A 373 -11.77 -15.97 6.77
C LEU A 373 -12.00 -15.58 5.30
N LYS A 374 -11.05 -14.89 4.67
CA LYS A 374 -11.15 -14.50 3.26
C LYS A 374 -11.07 -15.72 2.34
N GLY A 375 -10.28 -16.73 2.70
CA GLY A 375 -10.18 -17.99 1.97
C GLY A 375 -11.48 -18.78 2.00
N GLU A 376 -12.11 -18.88 3.18
CA GLU A 376 -13.42 -19.53 3.32
C GLU A 376 -14.50 -18.76 2.56
N LEU A 377 -14.57 -17.44 2.74
CA LEU A 377 -15.51 -16.59 2.02
C LEU A 377 -15.36 -16.72 0.50
N ALA A 378 -14.14 -16.83 -0.02
CA ALA A 378 -13.85 -16.98 -1.43
C ALA A 378 -14.37 -18.32 -2.00
N ARG A 379 -14.49 -19.36 -1.17
CA ARG A 379 -15.04 -20.67 -1.55
C ARG A 379 -16.57 -20.71 -1.45
N THR A 380 -17.14 -20.03 -0.46
CA THR A 380 -18.57 -20.17 -0.12
C THR A 380 -19.47 -19.07 -0.67
N SER A 381 -18.92 -17.92 -1.11
CA SER A 381 -19.69 -16.75 -1.55
C SER A 381 -19.37 -16.29 -2.99
N VAL A 382 -19.05 -17.24 -3.87
CA VAL A 382 -18.66 -16.95 -5.27
C VAL A 382 -19.79 -16.22 -6.00
N GLY A 383 -19.47 -15.06 -6.58
CA GLY A 383 -20.41 -14.28 -7.40
C GLY A 383 -21.54 -13.58 -6.62
N THR A 384 -21.54 -13.61 -5.29
CA THR A 384 -22.62 -12.98 -4.51
C THR A 384 -22.41 -11.47 -4.33
N PRO A 385 -23.49 -10.66 -4.24
CA PRO A 385 -23.40 -9.24 -3.91
C PRO A 385 -22.75 -8.97 -2.54
N LEU A 386 -22.23 -7.76 -2.33
CA LEU A 386 -21.56 -7.40 -1.08
C LEU A 386 -22.42 -7.58 0.19
N GLY A 387 -23.73 -7.29 0.15
CA GLY A 387 -24.59 -7.46 1.32
C GLY A 387 -24.66 -8.92 1.80
N VAL A 388 -24.66 -9.87 0.87
CA VAL A 388 -24.62 -11.31 1.17
C VAL A 388 -23.25 -11.70 1.72
N LYS A 389 -22.17 -11.14 1.18
CA LYS A 389 -20.81 -11.37 1.70
C LYS A 389 -20.63 -10.83 3.12
N GLU A 390 -21.24 -9.69 3.44
CA GLU A 390 -21.22 -9.13 4.79
C GLU A 390 -21.90 -10.06 5.79
N GLU A 391 -23.09 -10.58 5.48
CA GLU A 391 -23.78 -11.54 6.34
C GLU A 391 -22.97 -12.83 6.52
N HIS A 392 -22.37 -13.33 5.43
CA HIS A 392 -21.53 -14.51 5.48
C HIS A 392 -20.27 -14.28 6.34
N LEU A 393 -19.62 -13.13 6.20
CA LEU A 393 -18.47 -12.73 7.03
C LEU A 393 -18.86 -12.73 8.51
N ARG A 394 -19.98 -12.13 8.88
CA ARG A 394 -20.45 -12.11 10.29
C ARG A 394 -20.58 -13.53 10.85
N ARG A 395 -21.20 -14.45 10.10
CA ARG A 395 -21.30 -15.87 10.50
C ARG A 395 -19.92 -16.54 10.62
N LEU A 396 -18.97 -16.24 9.73
CA LEU A 396 -17.61 -16.78 9.82
C LEU A 396 -16.87 -16.26 11.06
N PHE A 397 -17.03 -14.98 11.40
CA PHE A 397 -16.48 -14.40 12.63
C PHE A 397 -17.07 -15.07 13.86
N ASP A 398 -18.39 -15.22 13.93
CA ASP A 398 -19.08 -15.87 15.05
C ASP A 398 -18.67 -17.34 15.21
N ALA A 399 -18.38 -18.03 14.10
CA ALA A 399 -17.93 -19.42 14.09
C ALA A 399 -16.42 -19.58 14.35
N TYR A 400 -15.64 -18.48 14.37
CA TYR A 400 -14.19 -18.56 14.55
C TYR A 400 -13.83 -18.69 16.04
N THR A 401 -13.53 -19.93 16.44
CA THR A 401 -13.29 -20.32 17.84
C THR A 401 -12.00 -19.75 18.43
N ALA A 402 -11.98 -19.54 19.75
CA ALA A 402 -10.77 -19.19 20.51
C ALA A 402 -9.62 -20.20 20.29
N ASP A 403 -9.91 -21.50 20.15
CA ASP A 403 -8.88 -22.52 19.89
C ASP A 403 -8.15 -22.31 18.55
N LYS A 404 -8.85 -21.83 17.52
CA LYS A 404 -8.22 -21.48 16.24
C LYS A 404 -7.30 -20.27 16.42
N TRP A 405 -7.79 -19.23 17.08
CA TRP A 405 -7.00 -18.05 17.44
C TRP A 405 -5.73 -18.42 18.20
N LYS A 406 -5.85 -19.27 19.24
CA LYS A 406 -4.72 -19.74 20.02
C LYS A 406 -3.66 -20.43 19.15
N LYS A 407 -4.05 -21.32 18.24
CA LYS A 407 -3.11 -21.97 17.30
C LYS A 407 -2.38 -20.99 16.40
N VAL A 408 -3.07 -19.95 15.95
CA VAL A 408 -2.45 -18.89 15.14
C VAL A 408 -1.46 -18.07 15.98
N CYS A 409 -1.80 -17.72 17.22
CA CYS A 409 -0.87 -17.10 18.15
C CYS A 409 0.36 -17.99 18.42
N GLU A 410 0.17 -19.30 18.63
CA GLU A 410 1.26 -20.27 18.79
C GLU A 410 2.17 -20.35 17.56
N HIS A 411 1.61 -20.28 16.36
CA HIS A 411 2.40 -20.20 15.14
C HIS A 411 3.31 -18.97 15.12
N VAL A 412 2.76 -17.79 15.42
CA VAL A 412 3.54 -16.54 15.45
C VAL A 412 4.59 -16.55 16.57
N MET A 413 4.27 -17.09 17.75
CA MET A 413 5.26 -17.28 18.82
C MET A 413 6.46 -18.12 18.37
N ASN A 414 6.24 -19.16 17.55
CA ASN A 414 7.34 -19.92 16.97
C ASN A 414 8.15 -19.09 15.95
N THR A 415 7.50 -18.24 15.17
CA THR A 415 8.16 -17.29 14.26
C THR A 415 9.02 -16.28 15.02
N GLU A 416 8.53 -15.75 16.15
CA GLU A 416 9.29 -14.89 17.05
C GLU A 416 10.56 -15.58 17.57
N ILE A 417 10.43 -16.83 18.06
CA ILE A 417 11.58 -17.62 18.54
C ILE A 417 12.61 -17.82 17.42
N LYS A 418 12.16 -18.09 16.19
CA LYS A 418 13.04 -18.22 15.03
C LYS A 418 13.80 -16.92 14.77
N TYR A 419 13.13 -15.76 14.84
CA TYR A 419 13.82 -14.48 14.67
C TYR A 419 14.87 -14.24 15.76
N MET A 420 14.51 -14.44 17.04
CA MET A 420 15.46 -14.27 18.15
C MET A 420 16.68 -15.18 18.00
N THR A 421 16.49 -16.41 17.55
CA THR A 421 17.58 -17.38 17.36
C THR A 421 18.43 -17.04 16.13
N ASN A 422 17.77 -16.73 15.02
CA ASN A 422 18.42 -16.52 13.73
C ASN A 422 19.18 -15.20 13.66
N ASP A 423 18.65 -14.11 14.25
CA ASP A 423 19.26 -12.78 14.15
C ASP A 423 20.66 -12.77 14.78
N HIS A 424 20.84 -13.41 15.93
CA HIS A 424 22.16 -13.55 16.56
C HIS A 424 23.14 -14.36 15.68
N ILE A 425 22.68 -15.48 15.12
CA ILE A 425 23.51 -16.33 14.25
C ILE A 425 23.85 -15.61 12.93
N LEU A 426 22.90 -14.86 12.38
CA LEU A 426 23.09 -14.14 11.11
C LEU A 426 24.15 -13.06 11.24
N ASP A 427 24.16 -12.31 12.35
CA ASP A 427 25.14 -11.26 12.60
C ASP A 427 26.57 -11.85 12.59
N ASP A 428 26.78 -12.91 13.38
CA ASP A 428 28.06 -13.64 13.44
C ASP A 428 28.46 -14.23 12.08
N ARG A 429 27.50 -14.81 11.34
CA ARG A 429 27.75 -15.44 10.03
C ARG A 429 28.12 -14.42 8.97
N VAL A 430 27.43 -13.29 8.95
CA VAL A 430 27.70 -12.20 8.01
C VAL A 430 29.11 -11.66 8.27
N ASP A 431 29.48 -11.42 9.52
CA ASP A 431 30.81 -10.95 9.89
C ASP A 431 31.90 -11.97 9.56
N GLN A 432 31.70 -13.25 9.86
CA GLN A 432 32.62 -14.34 9.47
C GLN A 432 32.85 -14.38 7.96
N MET A 433 31.79 -14.21 7.15
CA MET A 433 31.90 -14.20 5.69
C MET A 433 32.63 -12.94 5.19
N ILE A 434 32.41 -11.78 5.81
CA ILE A 434 33.13 -10.55 5.47
C ILE A 434 34.64 -10.73 5.78
N ILE A 435 34.99 -11.27 6.95
CA ILE A 435 36.38 -11.51 7.38
C ILE A 435 37.06 -12.54 6.47
N SER A 436 36.42 -13.68 6.18
CA SER A 436 36.96 -14.72 5.30
C SER A 436 37.27 -14.18 3.89
N LEU A 437 36.45 -13.26 3.38
CA LEU A 437 36.67 -12.59 2.11
C LEU A 437 37.83 -11.59 2.13
N ALA A 438 38.19 -11.04 3.29
CA ALA A 438 39.38 -10.19 3.43
C ALA A 438 40.69 -11.01 3.48
N GLY A 439 40.63 -12.25 3.99
CA GLY A 439 41.77 -13.16 4.10
C GLY A 439 42.04 -14.04 2.87
N SER A 440 41.12 -14.06 1.88
CA SER A 440 41.20 -14.96 0.72
C SER A 440 41.38 -14.15 -0.58
N SER A 441 42.63 -13.82 -0.94
CA SER A 441 42.98 -13.59 -2.34
C SER A 441 43.37 -14.93 -2.96
N PRO A 442 42.53 -15.47 -3.86
CA PRO A 442 43.03 -15.73 -5.20
C PRO A 442 42.04 -15.39 -6.32
N ASP A 443 42.62 -15.14 -7.49
CA ASP A 443 42.03 -14.78 -8.79
C ASP A 443 40.82 -15.61 -9.25
N GLY A 444 39.95 -14.95 -10.02
CA GLY A 444 39.26 -15.58 -11.16
C GLY A 444 37.77 -15.85 -11.03
N SER A 445 36.94 -14.82 -11.28
CA SER A 445 35.85 -14.86 -12.26
C SER A 445 35.10 -13.53 -12.19
N SER A 446 35.44 -12.64 -13.11
CA SER A 446 34.66 -11.47 -13.44
C SER A 446 33.40 -11.90 -14.19
N ASP A 447 32.24 -11.59 -13.64
CA ASP A 447 31.05 -11.34 -14.46
C ASP A 447 30.62 -9.89 -14.19
N GLU A 448 31.41 -8.99 -14.79
CA GLU A 448 31.02 -7.62 -15.10
C GLU A 448 30.02 -7.69 -16.26
N SER A 449 28.77 -7.32 -15.99
CA SER A 449 27.97 -6.51 -16.91
C SER A 449 26.70 -5.99 -16.22
N ASP A 450 26.74 -4.69 -15.95
CA ASP A 450 25.69 -3.70 -16.22
C ASP A 450 24.29 -3.88 -15.60
N PHE A 451 23.89 -2.97 -14.71
CA PHE A 451 23.25 -1.71 -15.13
C PHE A 451 22.36 -1.02 -14.06
N TYR A 452 22.41 0.31 -14.17
CA TYR A 452 21.68 1.43 -13.54
C TYR A 452 21.79 1.71 -12.03
N SER A 453 22.67 2.68 -11.75
CA SER A 453 22.38 3.75 -10.80
C SER A 453 21.06 4.42 -11.18
N SER A 454 20.19 4.62 -10.18
CA SER A 454 19.17 5.66 -10.23
C SER A 454 19.48 6.57 -9.06
N ASP A 455 20.32 7.56 -9.33
CA ASP A 455 20.34 8.80 -8.56
C ASP A 455 19.05 9.59 -8.87
N ASP A 456 18.54 10.23 -7.82
CA ASP A 456 17.70 11.44 -7.77
C ASP A 456 16.39 11.53 -8.59
N GLU A 457 15.25 11.37 -7.89
CA GLU A 457 14.30 12.46 -7.54
C GLU A 457 13.16 11.96 -6.64
#